data_AF-A0A0T7BQ61-F1
#
_entry.id   AF-A0A0T7BQ61-F1
#
_cell.length_a   1.000
_cell.length_b   1.000
_cell.length_c   1.000
_cell.angle_alpha   90.00
_cell.angle_beta   90.00
_cell.angle_gamma   90.00
#
_symmetry.space_group_name_H-M   'P 1'
#
loop_
_entity.id
_entity.type
_entity.pdbx_description
1 polymer ?
#
loop_
_entity_poly.entity_id
_entity_poly.type
_entity_poly.pdbx_seq_one_letter_code
_entity_poly.pdbx_strand_id
1 'polypeptide(L)'
;MTQDNFKSLLLSLGFEQNQNVLSKHFSHTEGMLKVDFNKKELIYPESHGLIINERQTCNFSQNENFVVFECVHRLLAKGYKPEHIELEPKWQVGHGASGGRADILVKNQQGKPMLIIECKTAGKEFEKAWKDTQNDGGQLFSYAQQIQETEFLCLYASSFLNDVCVFDYYVISHKDNQKIIADDPSLLSFEKAKDVKGRFKVWQQTYQLEKTTKGIFEDNIPAYQIGKDKYTIDDLTPINARDKEKKYHVFRTILRKHNVSGRENAFDILVNLFLCKIVDETQHPQELKFYWKGIAYDNYYDFIDRLQGLYKYGMEKYLGEEITYISNEEIEGAFWAAKQKRNAIKKQIKDYFRKLKFFTNSDFSFIDVYNKNLFDKNIKVLLDIVEMWQDLF
;
A
#
# COMPACT_ATOMS: atom_id res chain seq x y z
N MET A 1 11.81 11.61 15.88
CA MET A 1 12.48 10.91 16.99
C MET A 1 13.88 11.48 17.16
N THR A 2 14.33 11.72 18.38
CA THR A 2 15.67 12.26 18.69
C THR A 2 16.24 11.52 19.89
N GLN A 3 17.54 11.71 20.16
CA GLN A 3 18.16 11.11 21.35
C GLN A 3 17.43 11.48 22.66
N ASP A 4 16.87 12.70 22.74
CA ASP A 4 16.18 13.20 23.93
C ASP A 4 14.90 12.44 24.26
N ASN A 5 14.15 12.00 23.23
CA ASN A 5 12.88 11.32 23.41
C ASN A 5 12.95 9.80 23.17
N PHE A 6 14.09 9.28 22.71
CA PHE A 6 14.26 7.85 22.42
C PHE A 6 14.09 6.97 23.65
N LYS A 7 14.61 7.38 24.83
CA LYS A 7 14.43 6.60 26.06
C LYS A 7 12.96 6.48 26.46
N SER A 8 12.20 7.58 26.42
CA SER A 8 10.77 7.59 26.73
C SER A 8 9.97 6.74 25.75
N LEU A 9 10.34 6.78 24.47
CA LEU A 9 9.78 5.89 23.45
C LEU A 9 9.99 4.42 23.81
N LEU A 10 11.22 4.00 24.12
CA LEU A 10 11.50 2.60 24.47
C LEU A 10 10.67 2.13 25.68
N LEU A 11 10.54 2.98 26.71
CA LEU A 11 9.70 2.68 27.87
C LEU A 11 8.22 2.53 27.47
N SER A 12 7.70 3.40 26.60
CA SER A 12 6.33 3.30 26.07
C SER A 12 6.10 2.02 25.27
N LEU A 13 7.15 1.51 24.61
CA LEU A 13 7.16 0.26 23.86
C LEU A 13 7.37 -0.98 24.75
N GLY A 14 7.42 -0.82 26.08
CA GLY A 14 7.56 -1.91 27.03
C GLY A 14 8.97 -2.48 27.16
N PHE A 15 10.01 -1.66 26.91
CA PHE A 15 11.38 -2.04 27.28
C PHE A 15 11.57 -1.88 28.78
N GLU A 16 12.27 -2.84 29.39
CA GLU A 16 12.61 -2.84 30.80
C GLU A 16 14.00 -2.21 31.00
N GLN A 17 14.12 -1.34 32.00
CA GLN A 17 15.39 -0.69 32.33
C GLN A 17 16.15 -1.51 33.38
N ASN A 18 17.40 -1.87 33.06
CA ASN A 18 18.37 -2.38 34.02
C ASN A 18 19.62 -1.50 33.95
N GLN A 19 19.85 -0.71 35.00
CA GLN A 19 20.91 0.30 35.04
C GLN A 19 20.82 1.27 33.83
N ASN A 20 21.83 1.23 32.95
CA ASN A 20 21.94 2.07 31.75
C ASN A 20 21.48 1.37 30.46
N VAL A 21 21.01 0.12 30.58
CA VAL A 21 20.55 -0.68 29.45
C VAL A 21 19.04 -0.80 29.50
N LEU A 22 18.37 -0.50 28.38
CA LEU A 22 16.97 -0.87 28.18
C LEU A 22 16.92 -2.10 27.29
N SER A 23 16.08 -3.07 27.63
CA SER A 23 15.95 -4.30 26.84
C SER A 23 14.49 -4.76 26.72
N LYS A 24 14.17 -5.40 25.60
CA LYS A 24 12.88 -6.06 25.38
C LYS A 24 13.08 -7.42 24.74
N HIS A 25 12.48 -8.44 25.35
CA HIS A 25 12.44 -9.80 24.85
C HIS A 25 11.15 -10.07 24.08
N PHE A 26 11.24 -10.84 23.00
CA PHE A 26 10.11 -11.21 22.15
C PHE A 26 9.87 -12.72 22.26
N SER A 27 8.85 -13.10 23.03
CA SER A 27 8.54 -14.51 23.35
C SER A 27 8.39 -15.43 22.13
N HIS A 28 7.85 -14.92 21.02
CA HIS A 28 7.57 -15.73 19.83
C HIS A 28 8.79 -15.96 18.93
N THR A 29 9.86 -15.20 19.13
CA THR A 29 11.03 -15.22 18.24
C THR A 29 12.36 -15.41 18.99
N GLU A 30 12.31 -15.46 20.33
CA GLU A 30 13.46 -15.50 21.26
C GLU A 30 14.47 -14.35 21.08
N GLY A 31 14.16 -13.40 20.19
CA GLY A 31 14.96 -12.21 19.96
C GLY A 31 14.92 -11.28 21.16
N MET A 32 16.01 -10.55 21.37
CA MET A 32 16.09 -9.49 22.36
C MET A 32 16.73 -8.25 21.73
N LEU A 33 16.01 -7.14 21.80
CA LEU A 33 16.56 -5.82 21.48
C LEU A 33 17.09 -5.17 22.75
N LYS A 34 18.25 -4.50 22.63
CA LYS A 34 18.81 -3.72 23.74
C LYS A 34 19.34 -2.37 23.26
N VAL A 35 19.37 -1.42 24.18
CA VAL A 35 19.96 -0.11 24.00
C VAL A 35 20.84 0.20 25.20
N ASP A 36 22.14 0.40 24.98
CA ASP A 36 23.07 0.87 26.01
C ASP A 36 23.27 2.38 25.86
N PHE A 37 22.68 3.15 26.78
CA PHE A 37 22.74 4.61 26.73
C PHE A 37 24.11 5.18 27.13
N ASN A 38 24.92 4.43 27.86
CA ASN A 38 26.27 4.86 28.24
C ASN A 38 27.22 4.70 27.04
N LYS A 39 27.17 3.54 26.38
CA LYS A 39 27.97 3.28 25.17
C LYS A 39 27.40 3.91 23.90
N LYS A 40 26.13 4.37 23.96
CA LYS A 40 25.37 4.85 22.79
C LYS A 40 25.28 3.79 21.70
N GLU A 41 24.97 2.56 22.11
CA GLU A 41 24.89 1.39 21.24
C GLU A 41 23.44 0.90 21.10
N LEU A 42 23.07 0.58 19.87
CA LEU A 42 21.82 -0.10 19.51
C LEU A 42 22.16 -1.55 19.20
N ILE A 43 21.61 -2.48 20.00
CA ILE A 43 22.01 -3.89 19.99
C ILE A 43 20.83 -4.73 19.48
N TYR A 44 21.08 -5.42 18.37
CA TYR A 44 20.12 -6.29 17.70
C TYR A 44 20.39 -7.77 18.02
N PRO A 45 19.40 -8.67 17.84
CA PRO A 45 19.52 -10.10 18.15
C PRO A 45 20.38 -10.91 17.15
N GLU A 46 21.66 -10.56 16.97
CA GLU A 46 22.63 -11.32 16.14
C GLU A 46 22.75 -12.78 16.60
N SER A 47 22.66 -13.03 17.91
CA SER A 47 22.70 -14.38 18.49
C SER A 47 21.51 -15.27 18.09
N HIS A 48 20.47 -14.71 17.48
CA HIS A 48 19.29 -15.42 16.97
C HIS A 48 19.18 -15.32 15.45
N GLY A 49 20.28 -14.98 14.77
CA GLY A 49 20.38 -15.04 13.31
C GLY A 49 20.11 -13.72 12.57
N LEU A 50 19.80 -12.61 13.26
CA LEU A 50 19.72 -11.31 12.59
C LEU A 50 21.10 -10.92 12.05
N ILE A 51 21.17 -10.63 10.76
CA ILE A 51 22.45 -10.33 10.07
C ILE A 51 22.67 -8.83 10.08
N ILE A 52 23.86 -8.39 10.48
CA ILE A 52 24.28 -6.99 10.42
C ILE A 52 25.52 -6.90 9.54
N ASN A 53 25.39 -6.30 8.36
CA ASN A 53 26.49 -6.21 7.40
C ASN A 53 27.43 -5.02 7.66
N GLU A 54 26.89 -3.93 8.19
CA GLU A 54 27.62 -2.78 8.71
C GLU A 54 26.98 -2.31 10.02
N ARG A 55 27.71 -1.55 10.83
CA ARG A 55 27.25 -1.08 12.13
C ARG A 55 26.86 0.40 12.14
N GLN A 56 26.49 0.99 11.00
CA GLN A 56 26.11 2.42 10.96
C GLN A 56 24.77 2.65 11.64
N THR A 57 23.86 1.68 11.57
CA THR A 57 22.55 1.64 12.25
C THR A 57 22.60 1.16 13.71
N CYS A 58 23.80 0.85 14.23
CA CYS A 58 24.02 0.28 15.56
C CYS A 58 24.43 1.31 16.63
N ASN A 59 24.32 2.61 16.35
CA ASN A 59 24.83 3.69 17.20
C ASN A 59 23.93 4.93 17.18
N PHE A 60 24.23 5.93 18.02
CA PHE A 60 23.41 7.14 18.18
C PHE A 60 23.86 8.31 17.28
N SER A 61 24.70 8.09 16.28
CA SER A 61 25.27 9.18 15.46
C SER A 61 24.24 9.88 14.58
N GLN A 62 23.13 9.22 14.26
CA GLN A 62 22.05 9.76 13.43
C GLN A 62 20.69 9.42 14.02
N ASN A 63 19.77 10.38 13.98
CA ASN A 63 18.39 10.18 14.45
C ASN A 63 17.65 9.08 13.66
N GLU A 64 18.04 8.85 12.40
CA GLU A 64 17.50 7.78 11.55
C GLU A 64 17.77 6.39 12.13
N ASN A 65 18.89 6.19 12.82
CA ASN A 65 19.21 4.91 13.47
C ASN A 65 18.17 4.53 14.53
N PHE A 66 17.56 5.51 15.20
CA PHE A 66 16.48 5.25 16.15
C PHE A 66 15.19 4.81 15.45
N VAL A 67 14.93 5.32 14.23
CA VAL A 67 13.81 4.88 13.38
C VAL A 67 14.06 3.44 12.91
N VAL A 68 15.28 3.11 12.47
CA VAL A 68 15.65 1.74 12.08
C VAL A 68 15.44 0.77 13.24
N PHE A 69 15.95 1.12 14.44
CA PHE A 69 15.80 0.29 15.62
C PHE A 69 14.32 0.06 16.01
N GLU A 70 13.52 1.10 15.92
CA GLU A 70 12.08 1.04 16.19
C GLU A 70 11.32 0.25 15.12
N CYS A 71 11.72 0.34 13.84
CA CYS A 71 11.16 -0.49 12.77
C CYS A 71 11.47 -1.99 12.99
N VAL A 72 12.70 -2.32 13.39
CA VAL A 72 13.07 -3.71 13.77
C VAL A 72 12.25 -4.18 14.98
N HIS A 73 12.03 -3.31 15.98
CA HIS A 73 11.13 -3.63 17.09
C HIS A 73 9.73 -4.01 16.61
N ARG A 74 9.14 -3.25 15.68
CA ARG A 74 7.82 -3.57 15.12
C ARG A 74 7.81 -4.91 14.38
N LEU A 75 8.82 -5.17 13.56
CA LEU A 75 8.96 -6.45 12.85
C LEU A 75 9.00 -7.62 13.86
N LEU A 76 9.84 -7.53 14.90
CA LEU A 76 9.95 -8.58 15.92
C LEU A 76 8.66 -8.73 16.74
N ALA A 77 8.02 -7.62 17.12
CA ALA A 77 6.73 -7.61 17.82
C ALA A 77 5.63 -8.28 17.00
N LYS A 78 5.67 -8.10 15.68
CA LYS A 78 4.71 -8.68 14.74
C LYS A 78 4.89 -10.19 14.55
N GLY A 79 6.06 -10.72 14.88
CA GLY A 79 6.39 -12.14 14.75
C GLY A 79 7.36 -12.46 13.61
N TYR A 80 7.99 -11.45 12.99
CA TYR A 80 9.12 -11.71 12.10
C TYR A 80 10.30 -12.21 12.94
N LYS A 81 10.88 -13.35 12.55
CA LYS A 81 12.03 -13.93 13.22
C LYS A 81 13.32 -13.14 12.93
N PRO A 82 14.23 -12.98 13.91
CA PRO A 82 15.53 -12.36 13.72
C PRO A 82 16.31 -12.91 12.52
N GLU A 83 16.35 -14.24 12.34
CA GLU A 83 17.01 -14.93 11.20
C GLU A 83 16.52 -14.52 9.80
N HIS A 84 15.36 -13.88 9.71
CA HIS A 84 14.79 -13.38 8.46
C HIS A 84 15.03 -11.87 8.27
N ILE A 85 15.73 -11.19 9.18
CA ILE A 85 16.01 -9.76 9.12
C ILE A 85 17.51 -9.56 8.89
N GLU A 86 17.82 -8.71 7.92
CA GLU A 86 19.18 -8.33 7.57
C GLU A 86 19.28 -6.80 7.54
N LEU A 87 20.18 -6.25 8.34
CA LEU A 87 20.47 -4.82 8.37
C LEU A 87 21.61 -4.51 7.42
N GLU A 88 21.49 -3.35 6.78
CA GLU A 88 22.55 -2.77 5.97
C GLU A 88 23.05 -3.69 4.83
N PRO A 89 22.20 -4.49 4.15
CA PRO A 89 22.63 -5.42 3.10
C PRO A 89 23.49 -4.72 2.05
N LYS A 90 24.63 -5.34 1.71
CA LYS A 90 25.57 -4.82 0.72
C LYS A 90 25.41 -5.50 -0.62
N TRP A 91 25.44 -4.71 -1.68
CA TRP A 91 25.52 -5.20 -3.04
C TRP A 91 26.79 -4.69 -3.71
N GLN A 92 27.59 -5.61 -4.25
CA GLN A 92 28.75 -5.27 -5.06
C GLN A 92 28.31 -4.98 -6.48
N VAL A 93 28.53 -3.74 -6.96
CA VAL A 93 28.23 -3.36 -8.35
C VAL A 93 29.54 -3.21 -9.10
N GLY A 94 29.99 -4.28 -9.76
CA GLY A 94 31.17 -4.26 -10.64
C GLY A 94 32.43 -3.65 -10.01
N HIS A 95 33.37 -3.19 -10.84
CA HIS A 95 34.65 -2.63 -10.40
C HIS A 95 34.51 -1.27 -9.69
N GLY A 96 34.09 -1.27 -8.43
CA GLY A 96 34.50 -0.27 -7.44
C GLY A 96 33.46 0.70 -6.88
N ALA A 97 32.18 0.67 -7.30
CA ALA A 97 31.14 1.53 -6.73
C ALA A 97 30.16 0.72 -5.86
N SER A 98 29.87 1.19 -4.64
CA SER A 98 28.85 0.59 -3.77
C SER A 98 27.45 0.83 -4.36
N GLY A 99 26.65 -0.24 -4.54
CA GLY A 99 25.31 -0.21 -5.14
C GLY A 99 24.20 0.40 -4.29
N GLY A 100 24.54 1.31 -3.39
CA GLY A 100 23.67 1.73 -2.29
C GLY A 100 23.60 0.67 -1.19
N ARG A 101 22.82 0.98 -0.15
CA ARG A 101 22.61 0.13 1.02
C ARG A 101 21.23 0.43 1.60
N ALA A 102 20.33 -0.55 1.60
CA ALA A 102 19.06 -0.40 2.30
C ALA A 102 19.28 -0.49 3.82
N ASP A 103 18.36 0.08 4.59
CA ASP A 103 18.41 -0.07 6.05
C ASP A 103 18.05 -1.48 6.49
N ILE A 104 16.96 -2.04 5.95
CA ILE A 104 16.43 -3.35 6.35
C ILE A 104 16.02 -4.16 5.12
N LEU A 105 16.49 -5.40 5.03
CA LEU A 105 15.95 -6.44 4.18
C LEU A 105 15.25 -7.50 5.05
N VAL A 106 14.01 -7.82 4.70
CA VAL A 106 13.24 -8.90 5.31
C VAL A 106 13.07 -10.02 4.29
N LYS A 107 13.44 -11.23 4.71
CA LYS A 107 13.26 -12.47 3.96
C LYS A 107 11.97 -13.16 4.37
N ASN A 108 11.37 -13.94 3.49
CA ASN A 108 10.27 -14.84 3.82
C ASN A 108 10.76 -16.09 4.56
N GLN A 109 9.83 -16.95 4.95
CA GLN A 109 10.12 -18.20 5.68
C GLN A 109 10.97 -19.21 4.88
N GLN A 110 11.10 -19.02 3.57
CA GLN A 110 11.96 -19.82 2.69
C GLN A 110 13.33 -19.15 2.47
N GLY A 111 13.65 -18.07 3.18
CA GLY A 111 14.89 -17.33 3.07
C GLY A 111 15.01 -16.45 1.82
N LYS A 112 13.92 -16.29 1.04
CA LYS A 112 13.93 -15.44 -0.15
C LYS A 112 13.65 -13.98 0.22
N PRO A 113 14.28 -13.01 -0.45
CA PRO A 113 13.96 -11.59 -0.29
C PRO A 113 12.47 -11.33 -0.48
N MET A 114 11.87 -10.56 0.44
CA MET A 114 10.44 -10.27 0.42
C MET A 114 10.18 -8.77 0.51
N LEU A 115 10.78 -8.08 1.47
CA LEU A 115 10.53 -6.67 1.74
C LEU A 115 11.84 -5.92 1.96
N ILE A 116 12.02 -4.80 1.27
CA ILE A 116 13.07 -3.83 1.56
C ILE A 116 12.44 -2.63 2.23
N ILE A 117 13.01 -2.18 3.35
CA ILE A 117 12.57 -0.99 4.09
C ILE A 117 13.69 0.05 4.10
N GLU A 118 13.36 1.25 3.64
CA GLU A 118 14.17 2.46 3.82
C GLU A 118 13.51 3.32 4.92
N CYS A 119 14.26 3.59 5.98
CA CYS A 119 13.80 4.39 7.10
C CYS A 119 14.17 5.86 6.90
N LYS A 120 13.27 6.76 7.31
CA LYS A 120 13.52 8.20 7.35
C LYS A 120 13.00 8.80 8.63
N THR A 121 13.60 9.91 9.04
CA THR A 121 12.99 10.73 10.09
C THR A 121 11.66 11.31 9.62
N ALA A 122 10.65 11.29 10.50
CA ALA A 122 9.31 11.79 10.18
C ALA A 122 9.31 13.28 9.80
N GLY A 123 8.39 13.65 8.90
CA GLY A 123 8.27 15.01 8.37
C GLY A 123 9.10 15.22 7.10
N LYS A 124 9.97 16.23 7.09
CA LYS A 124 10.64 16.72 5.86
C LYS A 124 11.44 15.64 5.12
N GLU A 125 12.21 14.81 5.83
CA GLU A 125 13.04 13.77 5.18
C GLU A 125 12.17 12.67 4.56
N PHE A 126 11.14 12.20 5.27
CA PHE A 126 10.17 11.26 4.73
C PHE A 126 9.41 11.81 3.51
N GLU A 127 8.93 13.06 3.59
CA GLU A 127 8.25 13.72 2.47
C GLU A 127 9.16 13.91 1.26
N LYS A 128 10.42 14.27 1.49
CA LYS A 128 11.42 14.44 0.43
C LYS A 128 11.74 13.09 -0.22
N ALA A 129 12.04 12.06 0.58
CA ALA A 129 12.32 10.72 0.07
C ALA A 129 11.14 10.14 -0.71
N TRP A 130 9.91 10.41 -0.29
CA TRP A 130 8.72 10.03 -1.05
C TRP A 130 8.62 10.77 -2.39
N LYS A 131 8.85 12.09 -2.41
CA LYS A 131 8.88 12.87 -3.66
C LYS A 131 9.96 12.37 -4.62
N ASP A 132 11.15 12.10 -4.11
CA ASP A 132 12.25 11.56 -4.90
C ASP A 132 11.85 10.18 -5.48
N THR A 133 11.26 9.31 -4.65
CA THR A 133 10.71 8.03 -5.10
C THR A 133 9.69 8.21 -6.23
N GLN A 134 8.75 9.16 -6.11
CA GLN A 134 7.76 9.43 -7.17
C GLN A 134 8.35 10.03 -8.45
N ASN A 135 9.51 10.68 -8.37
CA ASN A 135 10.15 11.35 -9.50
C ASN A 135 10.99 10.37 -10.35
N ASP A 136 11.77 9.51 -9.70
CA ASP A 136 12.73 8.63 -10.38
C ASP A 136 12.92 7.24 -9.76
N GLY A 137 12.11 6.90 -8.75
CA GLY A 137 12.20 5.64 -8.00
C GLY A 137 13.12 5.71 -6.77
N GLY A 138 13.93 6.77 -6.65
CA GLY A 138 14.77 7.01 -5.49
C GLY A 138 15.66 5.83 -5.09
N GLN A 139 15.90 5.73 -3.78
CA GLN A 139 16.69 4.64 -3.20
C GLN A 139 16.00 3.27 -3.33
N LEU A 140 14.69 3.21 -3.11
CA LEU A 140 13.93 1.96 -3.11
C LEU A 140 14.07 1.16 -4.40
N PHE A 141 13.93 1.81 -5.56
CA PHE A 141 14.08 1.13 -6.87
C PHE A 141 15.54 0.80 -7.20
N SER A 142 16.49 1.56 -6.66
CA SER A 142 17.91 1.24 -6.76
C SER A 142 18.21 -0.07 -6.04
N TYR A 143 17.62 -0.29 -4.86
CA TYR A 143 17.75 -1.55 -4.11
C TYR A 143 16.99 -2.70 -4.76
N ALA A 144 15.77 -2.45 -5.24
CA ALA A 144 14.96 -3.45 -5.96
C ALA A 144 15.68 -3.99 -7.21
N GLN A 145 16.50 -3.17 -7.85
CA GLN A 145 17.33 -3.61 -8.97
C GLN A 145 18.46 -4.57 -8.54
N GLN A 146 19.00 -4.41 -7.33
CA GLN A 146 20.03 -5.31 -6.79
C GLN A 146 19.44 -6.66 -6.35
N ILE A 147 18.19 -6.65 -5.87
CA ILE A 147 17.47 -7.84 -5.43
C ILE A 147 16.13 -7.91 -6.17
N GLN A 148 16.18 -8.41 -7.40
CA GLN A 148 15.06 -8.37 -8.35
C GLN A 148 13.84 -9.17 -7.87
N GLU A 149 14.07 -10.18 -7.05
CA GLU A 149 13.06 -11.05 -6.45
C GLU A 149 12.30 -10.37 -5.30
N THR A 150 12.75 -9.21 -4.83
CA THR A 150 12.07 -8.46 -3.76
C THR A 150 10.64 -8.18 -4.18
N GLU A 151 9.71 -8.49 -3.30
CA GLU A 151 8.29 -8.44 -3.60
C GLU A 151 7.67 -7.09 -3.26
N PHE A 152 8.23 -6.42 -2.24
CA PHE A 152 7.71 -5.18 -1.68
C PHE A 152 8.83 -4.20 -1.33
N LEU A 153 8.57 -2.92 -1.53
CA LEU A 153 9.42 -1.82 -1.12
C LEU A 153 8.64 -0.96 -0.12
N CYS A 154 9.28 -0.54 0.97
CA CYS A 154 8.63 0.26 2.00
C CYS A 154 9.48 1.47 2.35
N LEU A 155 8.91 2.65 2.21
CA LEU A 155 9.43 3.85 2.88
C LEU A 155 8.77 3.93 4.26
N TYR A 156 9.56 3.97 5.32
CA TYR A 156 9.07 3.95 6.69
C TYR A 156 9.56 5.16 7.48
N ALA A 157 8.72 5.72 8.33
CA ALA A 157 9.12 6.74 9.30
C ALA A 157 8.37 6.56 10.61
N SER A 158 9.03 6.91 11.71
CA SER A 158 8.39 6.96 13.02
C SER A 158 8.85 8.14 13.85
N SER A 159 8.00 8.51 14.81
CA SER A 159 8.25 9.58 15.77
C SER A 159 7.60 9.25 17.11
N PHE A 160 7.91 10.07 18.11
CA PHE A 160 7.32 9.99 19.44
C PHE A 160 6.67 11.33 19.74
N LEU A 161 5.32 11.35 19.72
CA LEU A 161 4.51 12.55 19.88
C LEU A 161 3.45 12.29 20.96
N ASN A 162 3.30 13.22 21.90
CA ASN A 162 2.33 13.11 23.00
C ASN A 162 2.40 11.76 23.74
N ASP A 163 3.62 11.32 24.05
CA ASP A 163 3.92 10.04 24.73
C ASP A 163 3.46 8.77 23.97
N VAL A 164 3.17 8.90 22.67
CA VAL A 164 2.77 7.79 21.80
C VAL A 164 3.75 7.67 20.64
N CYS A 165 4.14 6.43 20.33
CA CYS A 165 4.86 6.14 19.11
C CYS A 165 3.92 6.21 17.91
N VAL A 166 4.17 7.14 17.01
CA VAL A 166 3.44 7.30 15.75
C VAL A 166 4.35 6.92 14.60
N PHE A 167 3.78 6.30 13.56
CA PHE A 167 4.53 5.87 12.41
C PHE A 167 3.68 6.01 11.16
N ASP A 168 4.37 6.23 10.04
CA ASP A 168 3.80 6.35 8.71
C ASP A 168 4.67 5.54 7.75
N TYR A 169 4.04 4.90 6.77
CA TYR A 169 4.79 4.13 5.79
C TYR A 169 4.05 4.03 4.46
N TYR A 170 4.83 3.86 3.39
CA TYR A 170 4.32 3.68 2.03
C TYR A 170 4.90 2.40 1.46
N VAL A 171 4.01 1.45 1.15
CA VAL A 171 4.35 0.16 0.54
C VAL A 171 4.10 0.23 -0.96
N ILE A 172 5.10 -0.16 -1.74
CA ILE A 172 5.03 -0.34 -3.17
C ILE A 172 5.14 -1.84 -3.45
N SER A 173 4.17 -2.39 -4.17
CA SER A 173 4.28 -3.74 -4.71
C SER A 173 5.27 -3.74 -5.88
N HIS A 174 6.28 -4.59 -5.80
CA HIS A 174 7.27 -4.82 -6.84
C HIS A 174 7.03 -6.19 -7.52
N LYS A 175 5.76 -6.58 -7.62
CA LYS A 175 5.29 -7.79 -8.28
C LYS A 175 4.37 -7.46 -9.44
N ASP A 176 4.43 -8.29 -10.47
CA ASP A 176 3.51 -8.16 -11.59
C ASP A 176 2.12 -8.74 -11.28
N ASN A 177 1.06 -7.97 -11.56
CA ASN A 177 -0.29 -8.50 -11.59
C ASN A 177 -0.50 -9.31 -12.87
N GLN A 178 -0.48 -10.63 -12.75
CA GLN A 178 -0.57 -11.54 -13.89
C GLN A 178 -1.87 -11.37 -14.68
N LYS A 179 -2.98 -10.95 -14.05
CA LYS A 179 -4.27 -10.75 -14.71
C LYS A 179 -4.22 -9.56 -15.68
N ILE A 180 -3.72 -8.41 -15.24
CA ILE A 180 -3.67 -7.22 -16.11
C ILE A 180 -2.64 -7.39 -17.22
N ILE A 181 -1.51 -8.06 -16.95
CA ILE A 181 -0.49 -8.35 -17.97
C ILE A 181 -1.02 -9.33 -19.02
N ALA A 182 -1.84 -10.30 -18.62
CA ALA A 182 -2.50 -11.20 -19.56
C ALA A 182 -3.57 -10.50 -20.40
N ASP A 183 -4.33 -9.58 -19.79
CA ASP A 183 -5.38 -8.81 -20.47
C ASP A 183 -4.80 -7.80 -21.48
N ASP A 184 -3.67 -7.15 -21.15
CA ASP A 184 -2.95 -6.23 -22.01
C ASP A 184 -1.43 -6.51 -22.02
N PRO A 185 -0.94 -7.37 -22.93
CA PRO A 185 0.47 -7.72 -23.03
C PRO A 185 1.40 -6.57 -23.44
N SER A 186 0.85 -5.40 -23.81
CA SER A 186 1.63 -4.20 -24.13
C SER A 186 2.12 -3.45 -22.89
N LEU A 187 1.52 -3.75 -21.72
CA LEU A 187 1.95 -3.18 -20.44
C LEU A 187 3.39 -3.59 -20.09
N LEU A 188 4.10 -2.66 -19.45
CA LEU A 188 5.42 -2.94 -18.92
C LEU A 188 5.30 -3.85 -17.69
N SER A 189 6.27 -4.74 -17.49
CA SER A 189 6.33 -5.69 -16.36
C SER A 189 7.66 -5.59 -15.64
N PHE A 190 7.64 -5.79 -14.32
CA PHE A 190 8.85 -5.84 -13.50
C PHE A 190 9.76 -7.00 -13.92
N GLU A 191 9.17 -8.13 -14.32
CA GLU A 191 9.91 -9.29 -14.84
C GLU A 191 10.80 -8.93 -16.05
N LYS A 192 10.33 -8.03 -16.92
CA LYS A 192 11.04 -7.63 -18.14
C LYS A 192 11.97 -6.43 -17.94
N ALA A 193 11.93 -5.78 -16.77
CA ALA A 193 12.73 -4.59 -16.49
C ALA A 193 14.19 -4.96 -16.17
N LYS A 194 15.14 -4.30 -16.85
CA LYS A 194 16.57 -4.64 -16.77
C LYS A 194 17.40 -3.71 -15.88
N ASP A 195 16.91 -2.51 -15.63
CA ASP A 195 17.60 -1.48 -14.87
C ASP A 195 16.61 -0.69 -13.97
N VAL A 196 17.16 0.17 -13.11
CA VAL A 196 16.41 1.02 -12.18
C VAL A 196 15.36 1.86 -12.91
N LYS A 197 15.74 2.47 -14.05
CA LYS A 197 14.83 3.32 -14.85
C LYS A 197 13.68 2.53 -15.42
N GLY A 198 13.94 1.31 -15.90
CA GLY A 198 12.94 0.38 -16.40
C GLY A 198 11.97 -0.03 -15.32
N ARG A 199 12.45 -0.39 -14.12
CA ARG A 199 11.60 -0.77 -12.98
C ARG A 199 10.74 0.40 -12.52
N PHE A 200 11.32 1.59 -12.38
CA PHE A 200 10.55 2.79 -12.08
C PHE A 200 9.49 3.08 -13.15
N LYS A 201 9.84 2.93 -14.43
CA LYS A 201 8.88 3.12 -15.54
C LYS A 201 7.72 2.11 -15.50
N VAL A 202 7.98 0.86 -15.11
CA VAL A 202 6.90 -0.13 -14.86
C VAL A 202 5.96 0.38 -13.77
N TRP A 203 6.50 0.78 -12.63
CA TRP A 203 5.68 1.30 -11.53
C TRP A 203 4.92 2.56 -11.93
N GLN A 204 5.54 3.47 -12.67
CA GLN A 204 4.92 4.70 -13.16
C GLN A 204 3.82 4.47 -14.20
N GLN A 205 4.07 3.59 -15.19
CA GLN A 205 3.20 3.46 -16.37
C GLN A 205 2.18 2.33 -16.24
N THR A 206 2.57 1.20 -15.67
CA THR A 206 1.65 0.06 -15.46
C THR A 206 0.91 0.22 -14.14
N TYR A 207 1.63 0.51 -13.06
CA TYR A 207 1.07 0.56 -11.69
C TYR A 207 0.80 1.99 -11.19
N GLN A 208 0.83 2.98 -12.09
CA GLN A 208 0.40 4.37 -11.86
C GLN A 208 0.97 5.06 -10.60
N LEU A 209 2.21 4.73 -10.20
CA LEU A 209 2.86 5.24 -8.98
C LEU A 209 2.09 4.93 -7.69
N GLU A 210 1.28 3.87 -7.68
CA GLU A 210 0.46 3.51 -6.53
C GLU A 210 1.29 3.05 -5.33
N LYS A 211 0.73 3.30 -4.15
CA LYS A 211 1.23 2.85 -2.87
C LYS A 211 0.08 2.42 -1.97
N THR A 212 0.37 1.61 -0.97
CA THR A 212 -0.56 1.33 0.13
C THR A 212 0.02 1.88 1.44
N THR A 213 -0.83 2.35 2.34
CA THR A 213 -0.47 2.88 3.68
C THR A 213 -0.78 1.90 4.81
N LYS A 214 -1.26 0.70 4.45
CA LYS A 214 -1.62 -0.42 5.33
C LYS A 214 -1.13 -1.72 4.71
N GLY A 215 -1.01 -2.78 5.49
CA GLY A 215 -0.71 -4.13 5.02
C GLY A 215 0.61 -4.72 5.53
N ILE A 216 1.22 -4.15 6.58
CA ILE A 216 2.43 -4.72 7.21
C ILE A 216 2.28 -4.75 8.73
N PHE A 217 1.96 -3.61 9.34
CA PHE A 217 2.10 -3.43 10.79
C PHE A 217 0.76 -3.43 11.56
N GLU A 218 -0.37 -3.49 10.87
CA GLU A 218 -1.70 -3.55 11.48
C GLU A 218 -1.93 -4.90 12.18
N ASP A 219 -2.58 -4.90 13.34
CA ASP A 219 -2.72 -6.09 14.20
C ASP A 219 -3.32 -7.31 13.49
N ASN A 220 -4.24 -7.10 12.56
CA ASN A 220 -4.94 -8.14 11.82
C ASN A 220 -4.19 -8.66 10.57
N ILE A 221 -3.01 -8.12 10.25
CA ILE A 221 -2.13 -8.62 9.18
C ILE A 221 -1.12 -9.61 9.78
N PRO A 222 -1.10 -10.90 9.40
CA PRO A 222 -0.07 -11.80 9.91
C PRO A 222 1.34 -11.43 9.42
N ALA A 223 2.38 -11.71 10.21
CA ALA A 223 3.75 -11.62 9.73
C ALA A 223 3.94 -12.47 8.46
N TYR A 224 4.78 -12.01 7.54
CA TYR A 224 5.05 -12.63 6.23
C TYR A 224 3.89 -12.60 5.22
N GLN A 225 2.75 -11.98 5.54
CA GLN A 225 1.64 -11.78 4.62
C GLN A 225 1.46 -10.28 4.35
N ILE A 226 2.31 -9.74 3.48
CA ILE A 226 2.26 -8.30 3.14
C ILE A 226 1.14 -8.05 2.13
N GLY A 227 0.36 -7.02 2.41
CA GLY A 227 -0.86 -6.71 1.68
C GLY A 227 -2.04 -7.52 2.22
N LYS A 228 -3.24 -7.10 1.83
CA LYS A 228 -4.48 -7.77 2.25
C LYS A 228 -5.35 -8.03 1.03
N ASP A 229 -5.62 -9.30 0.76
CA ASP A 229 -6.55 -9.67 -0.30
C ASP A 229 -8.00 -9.39 0.10
N LYS A 230 -8.30 -9.34 1.41
CA LYS A 230 -9.65 -9.15 1.96
C LYS A 230 -9.66 -8.11 3.07
N TYR A 231 -10.21 -6.94 2.81
CA TYR A 231 -10.44 -5.92 3.83
C TYR A 231 -11.74 -6.21 4.56
N THR A 232 -11.81 -5.84 5.83
CA THR A 232 -12.87 -6.15 6.80
C THR A 232 -13.20 -4.87 7.57
N ILE A 233 -14.32 -4.87 8.28
CA ILE A 233 -14.70 -3.70 9.10
C ILE A 233 -13.66 -3.36 10.18
N ASP A 234 -12.92 -4.35 10.67
CA ASP A 234 -11.86 -4.18 11.69
C ASP A 234 -10.62 -3.45 11.13
N ASP A 235 -10.50 -3.29 9.80
CA ASP A 235 -9.45 -2.49 9.16
C ASP A 235 -9.77 -0.98 9.17
N LEU A 236 -11.00 -0.62 9.51
CA LEU A 236 -11.51 0.74 9.40
C LEU A 236 -11.33 1.49 10.72
N THR A 237 -11.11 2.80 10.61
CA THR A 237 -10.95 3.70 11.76
C THR A 237 -12.23 4.50 11.98
N PRO A 238 -12.72 4.66 13.22
CA PRO A 238 -13.92 5.45 13.47
C PRO A 238 -13.75 6.91 13.02
N ILE A 239 -14.73 7.45 12.31
CA ILE A 239 -14.70 8.87 11.92
C ILE A 239 -14.95 9.79 13.12
N ASN A 240 -14.02 10.70 13.42
CA ASN A 240 -14.26 11.75 14.42
C ASN A 240 -14.75 13.06 13.76
N ALA A 241 -15.35 13.97 14.55
CA ALA A 241 -15.91 15.22 14.04
C ALA A 241 -14.86 16.15 13.38
N ARG A 242 -13.60 16.13 13.85
CA ARG A 242 -12.49 16.92 13.26
C ARG A 242 -12.02 16.33 11.93
N ASP A 243 -12.20 15.04 11.71
CA ASP A 243 -11.85 14.38 10.45
C ASP A 243 -12.79 14.81 9.33
N LYS A 244 -14.08 15.03 9.63
CA LYS A 244 -15.10 15.41 8.64
C LYS A 244 -14.76 16.72 7.92
N GLU A 245 -14.41 17.77 8.66
CA GLU A 245 -14.04 19.07 8.07
C GLU A 245 -12.78 18.95 7.21
N LYS A 246 -11.73 18.31 7.75
CA LYS A 246 -10.48 18.08 7.02
C LYS A 246 -10.72 17.30 5.73
N LYS A 247 -11.51 16.24 5.75
CA LYS A 247 -11.84 15.42 4.58
C LYS A 247 -12.64 16.21 3.55
N TYR A 248 -13.54 17.09 3.97
CA TYR A 248 -14.23 17.99 3.03
C TYR A 248 -13.26 18.97 2.34
N HIS A 249 -12.24 19.47 3.04
CA HIS A 249 -11.17 20.24 2.42
C HIS A 249 -10.36 19.41 1.41
N VAL A 250 -10.04 18.16 1.74
CA VAL A 250 -9.34 17.23 0.84
C VAL A 250 -10.18 16.94 -0.41
N PHE A 251 -11.47 16.66 -0.27
CA PHE A 251 -12.41 16.49 -1.37
C PHE A 251 -12.37 17.66 -2.36
N ARG A 252 -12.51 18.90 -1.86
CA ARG A 252 -12.42 20.11 -2.71
C ARG A 252 -11.06 20.26 -3.39
N THR A 253 -9.99 19.80 -2.74
CA THR A 253 -8.63 19.84 -3.28
C THR A 253 -8.48 18.85 -4.43
N ILE A 254 -9.04 17.64 -4.29
CA ILE A 254 -9.08 16.62 -5.34
C ILE A 254 -9.84 17.13 -6.56
N LEU A 255 -11.04 17.71 -6.37
CA LEU A 255 -11.81 18.25 -7.49
C LEU A 255 -11.04 19.32 -8.28
N ARG A 256 -10.32 20.22 -7.58
CA ARG A 256 -9.46 21.23 -8.21
C ARG A 256 -8.27 20.62 -8.93
N LYS A 257 -7.58 19.64 -8.31
CA LYS A 257 -6.44 18.92 -8.90
C LYS A 257 -6.81 18.30 -10.25
N HIS A 258 -8.03 17.80 -10.38
CA HIS A 258 -8.52 17.11 -11.59
C HIS A 258 -9.41 17.98 -12.50
N ASN A 259 -9.54 19.28 -12.21
CA ASN A 259 -10.39 20.20 -12.97
C ASN A 259 -11.87 19.76 -13.11
N VAL A 260 -12.43 19.18 -12.05
CA VAL A 260 -13.85 18.82 -12.01
C VAL A 260 -14.70 20.08 -11.83
N SER A 261 -15.47 20.44 -12.86
CA SER A 261 -16.26 21.68 -12.91
C SER A 261 -17.64 21.58 -12.25
N GLY A 262 -18.29 20.41 -12.36
CA GLY A 262 -19.63 20.16 -11.84
C GLY A 262 -19.63 19.84 -10.35
N ARG A 263 -19.75 20.86 -9.49
CA ARG A 263 -19.79 20.67 -8.03
C ARG A 263 -21.00 19.88 -7.55
N GLU A 264 -22.15 20.08 -8.17
CA GLU A 264 -23.39 19.35 -7.86
C GLU A 264 -23.24 17.88 -8.23
N ASN A 265 -22.88 17.57 -9.47
CA ASN A 265 -22.56 16.21 -9.92
C ASN A 265 -21.53 15.50 -9.01
N ALA A 266 -20.44 16.19 -8.65
CA ALA A 266 -19.43 15.63 -7.77
C ALA A 266 -19.97 15.33 -6.36
N PHE A 267 -20.93 16.12 -5.87
CA PHE A 267 -21.60 15.87 -4.61
C PHE A 267 -22.56 14.67 -4.72
N ASP A 268 -23.33 14.57 -5.80
CA ASP A 268 -24.24 13.43 -6.03
C ASP A 268 -23.46 12.11 -6.09
N ILE A 269 -22.32 12.09 -6.78
CA ILE A 269 -21.45 10.91 -6.81
C ILE A 269 -20.87 10.59 -5.43
N LEU A 270 -20.52 11.61 -4.64
CA LEU A 270 -20.06 11.39 -3.27
C LEU A 270 -21.16 10.73 -2.42
N VAL A 271 -22.43 11.13 -2.60
CA VAL A 271 -23.58 10.48 -1.96
C VAL A 271 -23.72 9.02 -2.42
N ASN A 272 -23.59 8.76 -3.72
CA ASN A 272 -23.61 7.39 -4.26
C ASN A 272 -22.51 6.52 -3.62
N LEU A 273 -21.31 7.06 -3.44
CA LEU A 273 -20.19 6.37 -2.78
C LEU A 273 -20.48 6.09 -1.31
N PHE A 274 -21.10 7.02 -0.59
CA PHE A 274 -21.52 6.77 0.80
C PHE A 274 -22.60 5.69 0.89
N LEU A 275 -23.56 5.68 -0.03
CA LEU A 275 -24.53 4.58 -0.11
C LEU A 275 -23.83 3.24 -0.33
N CYS A 276 -22.88 3.18 -1.28
CA CYS A 276 -22.10 1.97 -1.53
C CYS A 276 -21.36 1.49 -0.28
N LYS A 277 -20.71 2.43 0.43
CA LYS A 277 -19.93 2.14 1.63
C LYS A 277 -20.82 1.61 2.77
N ILE A 278 -21.97 2.24 3.02
CA ILE A 278 -22.95 1.78 4.02
C ILE A 278 -23.46 0.37 3.68
N VAL A 279 -23.80 0.12 2.41
CA VAL A 279 -24.20 -1.21 1.94
C VAL A 279 -23.09 -2.22 2.19
N ASP A 280 -21.86 -1.89 1.82
CA ASP A 280 -20.70 -2.78 1.92
C ASP A 280 -20.38 -3.18 3.36
N GLU A 281 -20.30 -2.20 4.27
CA GLU A 281 -20.03 -2.44 5.69
C GLU A 281 -21.14 -3.27 6.36
N THR A 282 -22.39 -3.11 5.92
CA THR A 282 -23.52 -3.86 6.48
C THR A 282 -23.61 -5.28 5.92
N GLN A 283 -23.37 -5.47 4.62
CA GLN A 283 -23.61 -6.75 3.92
C GLN A 283 -22.35 -7.60 3.75
N HIS A 284 -21.18 -6.98 3.77
CA HIS A 284 -19.89 -7.62 3.50
C HIS A 284 -18.80 -7.28 4.55
N PRO A 285 -19.10 -7.33 5.87
CA PRO A 285 -18.17 -6.90 6.92
C PRO A 285 -16.85 -7.70 6.97
N GLN A 286 -16.83 -8.89 6.37
CA GLN A 286 -15.68 -9.80 6.33
C GLN A 286 -14.90 -9.75 4.99
N GLU A 287 -15.43 -9.05 3.98
CA GLU A 287 -14.78 -8.87 2.69
C GLU A 287 -15.34 -7.64 1.98
N LEU A 288 -14.88 -6.47 2.44
CA LEU A 288 -15.27 -5.15 1.92
C LEU A 288 -14.98 -5.07 0.42
N LYS A 289 -16.01 -4.79 -0.36
CA LYS A 289 -15.97 -4.63 -1.81
C LYS A 289 -15.71 -3.19 -2.23
N PHE A 290 -16.00 -2.22 -1.37
CA PHE A 290 -15.74 -0.79 -1.59
C PHE A 290 -14.25 -0.44 -1.58
N TYR A 291 -13.43 -1.27 -0.94
CA TYR A 291 -12.00 -1.00 -0.76
C TYR A 291 -11.22 -1.18 -2.08
N TRP A 292 -10.42 -0.18 -2.45
CA TRP A 292 -9.46 -0.28 -3.55
C TRP A 292 -8.14 -0.88 -3.06
N LYS A 293 -7.73 -1.99 -3.68
CA LYS A 293 -6.56 -2.78 -3.22
C LYS A 293 -5.26 -2.44 -3.97
N GLY A 294 -5.32 -1.51 -4.92
CA GLY A 294 -4.22 -1.20 -5.85
C GLY A 294 -4.14 -2.15 -7.04
N ILE A 295 -3.62 -1.67 -8.17
CA ILE A 295 -3.45 -2.36 -9.46
C ILE A 295 -2.64 -3.65 -9.32
N ALA A 296 -1.74 -3.75 -8.35
CA ALA A 296 -1.01 -4.98 -8.09
C ALA A 296 -1.91 -6.16 -7.66
N TYR A 297 -3.07 -5.85 -7.05
CA TYR A 297 -4.01 -6.83 -6.49
C TYR A 297 -5.42 -6.72 -7.08
N ASP A 298 -5.68 -5.69 -7.87
CA ASP A 298 -7.01 -5.34 -8.36
C ASP A 298 -6.93 -4.74 -9.78
N ASN A 299 -8.07 -4.38 -10.37
CA ASN A 299 -8.12 -3.60 -11.59
C ASN A 299 -9.37 -2.72 -11.64
N TYR A 300 -9.29 -1.63 -12.40
CA TYR A 300 -10.34 -0.61 -12.46
C TYR A 300 -11.71 -1.15 -12.85
N TYR A 301 -11.76 -2.16 -13.72
CA TYR A 301 -13.03 -2.67 -14.22
C TYR A 301 -13.74 -3.50 -13.16
N ASP A 302 -13.02 -4.39 -12.47
CA ASP A 302 -13.59 -5.16 -11.36
C ASP A 302 -13.94 -4.25 -10.19
N PHE A 303 -13.13 -3.21 -9.93
CA PHE A 303 -13.44 -2.25 -8.88
C PHE A 303 -14.74 -1.47 -9.14
N ILE A 304 -14.92 -0.94 -10.35
CA ILE A 304 -16.16 -0.25 -10.72
C ILE A 304 -17.36 -1.22 -10.73
N ASP A 305 -17.17 -2.46 -11.19
CA ASP A 305 -18.21 -3.51 -11.14
C ASP A 305 -18.68 -3.75 -9.71
N ARG A 306 -17.74 -3.83 -8.74
CA ARG A 306 -18.07 -3.93 -7.31
C ARG A 306 -18.86 -2.72 -6.82
N LEU A 307 -18.43 -1.50 -7.14
CA LEU A 307 -19.15 -0.27 -6.76
C LEU A 307 -20.56 -0.22 -7.34
N GLN A 308 -20.74 -0.56 -8.62
CA GLN A 308 -22.05 -0.59 -9.27
C GLN A 308 -22.98 -1.63 -8.65
N GLY A 309 -22.46 -2.81 -8.29
CA GLY A 309 -23.23 -3.83 -7.57
C GLY A 309 -23.71 -3.34 -6.19
N LEU A 310 -22.83 -2.67 -5.43
CA LEU A 310 -23.18 -2.06 -4.14
C LEU A 310 -24.23 -0.96 -4.30
N TYR A 311 -24.07 -0.10 -5.31
CA TYR A 311 -25.00 0.98 -5.60
C TYR A 311 -26.37 0.45 -5.97
N LYS A 312 -26.46 -0.48 -6.94
CA LYS A 312 -27.72 -1.14 -7.32
C LYS A 312 -28.46 -1.68 -6.10
N TYR A 313 -27.76 -2.46 -5.27
CA TYR A 313 -28.34 -3.02 -4.06
C TYR A 313 -28.85 -1.93 -3.10
N GLY A 314 -28.08 -0.86 -2.92
CA GLY A 314 -28.48 0.27 -2.09
C GLY A 314 -29.73 0.99 -2.60
N MET A 315 -29.78 1.27 -3.91
CA MET A 315 -30.92 1.93 -4.56
C MET A 315 -32.19 1.09 -4.44
N GLU A 316 -32.11 -0.20 -4.76
CA GLU A 316 -33.26 -1.11 -4.71
C GLU A 316 -33.76 -1.33 -3.27
N LYS A 317 -32.84 -1.57 -2.33
CA LYS A 317 -33.21 -1.94 -0.95
C LYS A 317 -33.62 -0.76 -0.09
N TYR A 318 -32.92 0.37 -0.20
CA TYR A 318 -33.10 1.50 0.72
C TYR A 318 -33.88 2.66 0.11
N LEU A 319 -33.86 2.83 -1.21
CA LEU A 319 -34.55 3.92 -1.91
C LEU A 319 -35.74 3.45 -2.76
N GLY A 320 -35.86 2.14 -3.01
CA GLY A 320 -36.96 1.56 -3.80
C GLY A 320 -36.86 1.89 -5.30
N GLU A 321 -35.67 2.21 -5.79
CA GLU A 321 -35.44 2.54 -7.20
C GLU A 321 -34.75 1.38 -7.93
N GLU A 322 -35.29 1.02 -9.10
CA GLU A 322 -34.72 -0.03 -9.96
C GLU A 322 -33.60 0.56 -10.85
N ILE A 323 -32.39 0.01 -10.72
CA ILE A 323 -31.22 0.42 -11.51
C ILE A 323 -30.86 -0.69 -12.50
N THR A 324 -30.70 -0.33 -13.77
CA THR A 324 -30.20 -1.26 -14.79
C THR A 324 -28.70 -1.45 -14.63
N TYR A 325 -28.30 -2.64 -14.19
CA TYR A 325 -26.90 -3.06 -14.08
C TYR A 325 -26.76 -4.53 -14.48
N ILE A 326 -25.74 -4.81 -15.29
CA ILE A 326 -25.34 -6.16 -15.71
C ILE A 326 -23.91 -6.38 -15.25
N SER A 327 -23.70 -7.35 -14.37
CA SER A 327 -22.39 -7.75 -13.86
C SER A 327 -21.52 -8.43 -14.92
N ASN A 328 -20.21 -8.42 -14.72
CA ASN A 328 -19.29 -9.18 -15.57
C ASN A 328 -19.61 -10.70 -15.56
N GLU A 329 -20.08 -11.23 -14.43
CA GLU A 329 -20.47 -12.64 -14.28
C GLU A 329 -21.70 -12.99 -15.14
N GLU A 330 -22.71 -12.12 -15.18
CA GLU A 330 -23.89 -12.29 -16.04
C GLU A 330 -23.51 -12.28 -17.52
N ILE A 331 -22.56 -11.40 -17.90
CA ILE A 331 -22.02 -11.36 -19.27
C ILE A 331 -21.28 -12.67 -19.58
N GLU A 332 -20.41 -13.17 -18.71
CA GLU A 332 -19.74 -14.46 -18.91
C GLU A 332 -20.73 -15.62 -19.01
N GLY A 333 -21.75 -15.60 -18.14
CA GLY A 333 -22.84 -16.55 -18.10
C GLY A 333 -23.59 -16.59 -19.42
N ALA A 334 -23.91 -15.45 -20.03
CA ALA A 334 -24.63 -15.37 -21.30
C ALA A 334 -23.93 -16.09 -22.47
N PHE A 335 -22.62 -16.32 -22.40
CA PHE A 335 -21.86 -17.09 -23.40
C PHE A 335 -21.88 -18.61 -23.19
N TRP A 336 -22.66 -19.14 -22.24
CA TRP A 336 -22.69 -20.59 -21.93
C TRP A 336 -22.98 -21.47 -23.16
N ALA A 337 -23.84 -20.99 -24.08
CA ALA A 337 -24.21 -21.68 -25.32
C ALA A 337 -23.15 -21.56 -26.45
N ALA A 338 -22.22 -20.59 -26.36
CA ALA A 338 -21.21 -20.33 -27.40
C ALA A 338 -19.92 -21.18 -27.23
N LYS A 339 -19.90 -22.11 -26.26
CA LYS A 339 -18.72 -22.89 -25.79
C LYS A 339 -17.94 -23.66 -26.87
N GLN A 340 -18.45 -23.81 -28.10
CA GLN A 340 -17.77 -24.58 -29.15
C GLN A 340 -17.30 -23.81 -30.39
N LYS A 341 -17.66 -22.53 -30.60
CA LYS A 341 -17.24 -21.82 -31.83
C LYS A 341 -16.80 -20.38 -31.59
N ARG A 342 -15.47 -20.19 -31.77
CA ARG A 342 -14.70 -18.95 -31.99
C ARG A 342 -14.52 -18.02 -30.77
N ASN A 343 -13.45 -18.28 -30.01
CA ASN A 343 -12.91 -17.40 -28.96
C ASN A 343 -12.77 -15.93 -29.38
N ALA A 344 -12.49 -15.65 -30.66
CA ALA A 344 -12.37 -14.29 -31.19
C ALA A 344 -13.69 -13.51 -31.16
N ILE A 345 -14.84 -14.14 -31.47
CA ILE A 345 -16.15 -13.48 -31.44
C ILE A 345 -16.56 -13.20 -29.99
N LYS A 346 -16.36 -14.18 -29.09
CA LYS A 346 -16.59 -13.99 -27.65
C LYS A 346 -15.75 -12.82 -27.11
N LYS A 347 -14.46 -12.74 -27.46
CA LYS A 347 -13.59 -11.61 -27.08
C LYS A 347 -14.11 -10.28 -27.61
N GLN A 348 -14.45 -10.21 -28.90
CA GLN A 348 -14.93 -8.97 -29.52
C GLN A 348 -16.26 -8.48 -28.92
N ILE A 349 -17.20 -9.38 -28.63
CA ILE A 349 -18.46 -9.01 -27.98
C ILE A 349 -18.21 -8.52 -26.55
N LYS A 350 -17.34 -9.18 -25.78
CA LYS A 350 -16.92 -8.69 -24.45
C LYS A 350 -16.30 -7.29 -24.54
N ASP A 351 -15.46 -7.04 -25.53
CA ASP A 351 -14.85 -5.73 -25.73
C ASP A 351 -15.92 -4.67 -26.01
N TYR A 352 -16.97 -4.97 -26.78
CA TYR A 352 -18.10 -4.05 -26.97
C TYR A 352 -18.87 -3.79 -25.68
N PHE A 353 -19.17 -4.82 -24.88
CA PHE A 353 -19.81 -4.64 -23.58
C PHE A 353 -18.95 -3.81 -22.63
N ARG A 354 -17.64 -4.06 -22.57
CA ARG A 354 -16.71 -3.26 -21.76
C ARG A 354 -16.74 -1.79 -22.17
N LYS A 355 -16.74 -1.50 -23.48
CA LYS A 355 -16.87 -0.14 -23.99
C LYS A 355 -18.20 0.50 -23.58
N LEU A 356 -19.32 -0.20 -23.74
CA LEU A 356 -20.64 0.32 -23.39
C LEU A 356 -20.80 0.56 -21.89
N LYS A 357 -20.21 -0.31 -21.05
CA LYS A 357 -20.32 -0.24 -19.59
C LYS A 357 -19.39 0.80 -18.96
N PHE A 358 -18.16 0.90 -19.45
CA PHE A 358 -17.12 1.70 -18.78
C PHE A 358 -16.71 2.95 -19.55
N PHE A 359 -16.90 3.01 -20.87
CA PHE A 359 -16.50 4.17 -21.68
C PHE A 359 -17.69 5.07 -22.04
N THR A 360 -18.69 5.06 -21.16
CA THR A 360 -19.88 5.91 -21.15
C THR A 360 -20.05 6.50 -19.73
N ASN A 361 -20.91 7.51 -19.58
CA ASN A 361 -21.22 8.05 -18.25
C ASN A 361 -21.86 6.98 -17.36
N SER A 362 -21.40 6.92 -16.12
CA SER A 362 -21.86 6.01 -15.06
C SER A 362 -22.25 6.81 -13.82
N ASP A 363 -22.86 6.16 -12.84
CA ASP A 363 -23.19 6.75 -11.53
C ASP A 363 -21.96 7.19 -10.71
N PHE A 364 -20.75 6.94 -11.22
CA PHE A 364 -19.46 7.31 -10.64
C PHE A 364 -18.59 8.19 -11.56
N SER A 365 -19.22 8.85 -12.54
CA SER A 365 -18.53 9.72 -13.52
C SER A 365 -18.44 11.18 -13.04
N PHE A 366 -17.34 11.55 -12.39
CA PHE A 366 -17.05 12.93 -11.98
C PHE A 366 -16.84 13.88 -13.17
N ILE A 367 -16.43 13.33 -14.31
CA ILE A 367 -16.31 14.02 -15.60
C ILE A 367 -17.07 13.25 -16.68
N ASP A 368 -17.38 13.91 -17.79
CA ASP A 368 -18.02 13.25 -18.93
C ASP A 368 -17.09 12.20 -19.57
N VAL A 369 -17.53 10.94 -19.56
CA VAL A 369 -16.84 9.78 -20.11
C VAL A 369 -17.54 9.31 -21.38
N TYR A 370 -16.80 9.34 -22.49
CA TYR A 370 -17.25 8.82 -23.79
C TYR A 370 -16.14 8.08 -24.56
N ASN A 371 -14.99 7.85 -23.92
CA ASN A 371 -13.87 7.07 -24.45
C ASN A 371 -12.94 6.62 -23.32
N LYS A 372 -11.96 5.76 -23.66
CA LYS A 372 -10.98 5.22 -22.71
C LYS A 372 -10.13 6.31 -22.03
N ASN A 373 -9.70 7.33 -22.76
CA ASN A 373 -8.85 8.38 -22.17
C ASN A 373 -9.59 9.18 -21.08
N LEU A 374 -10.90 9.39 -21.24
CA LEU A 374 -11.73 10.05 -20.24
C LEU A 374 -12.07 9.12 -19.09
N PHE A 375 -12.24 7.83 -19.36
CA PHE A 375 -12.32 6.81 -18.31
C PHE A 375 -11.06 6.81 -17.43
N ASP A 376 -9.87 6.78 -18.04
CA ASP A 376 -8.58 6.79 -17.33
C ASP A 376 -8.38 8.09 -16.52
N LYS A 377 -8.99 9.21 -16.93
CA LYS A 377 -9.02 10.44 -16.13
C LYS A 377 -10.03 10.36 -15.00
N ASN A 378 -11.25 9.90 -15.27
CA ASN A 378 -12.31 9.77 -14.29
C ASN A 378 -11.92 8.82 -13.16
N ILE A 379 -11.32 7.67 -13.48
CA ILE A 379 -10.94 6.67 -12.49
C ILE A 379 -9.91 7.22 -11.51
N LYS A 380 -9.00 8.12 -11.94
CA LYS A 380 -8.05 8.79 -11.04
C LYS A 380 -8.75 9.71 -10.04
N VAL A 381 -9.82 10.39 -10.46
CA VAL A 381 -10.64 11.21 -9.54
C VAL A 381 -11.38 10.30 -8.56
N LEU A 382 -12.00 9.23 -9.07
CA LEU A 382 -12.75 8.27 -8.27
C LEU A 382 -11.87 7.61 -7.21
N LEU A 383 -10.68 7.15 -7.57
CA LEU A 383 -9.73 6.52 -6.65
C LEU A 383 -9.24 7.50 -5.57
N ASP A 384 -8.84 8.73 -5.94
CA ASP A 384 -8.44 9.76 -4.96
C ASP A 384 -9.56 10.00 -3.90
N ILE A 385 -10.83 9.92 -4.30
CA ILE A 385 -11.99 10.10 -3.42
C ILE A 385 -12.29 8.83 -2.61
N VAL A 386 -12.22 7.65 -3.23
CA VAL A 386 -12.43 6.37 -2.53
C VAL A 386 -11.35 6.17 -1.47
N GLU A 387 -10.07 6.32 -1.82
CA GLU A 387 -8.95 6.18 -0.89
C GLU A 387 -9.05 7.17 0.28
N MET A 388 -9.62 8.35 0.06
CA MET A 388 -9.89 9.31 1.12
C MET A 388 -10.88 8.77 2.17
N TRP A 389 -11.82 7.90 1.81
CA TRP A 389 -12.88 7.40 2.69
C TRP A 389 -12.77 5.93 3.06
N GLN A 390 -12.08 5.11 2.26
CA GLN A 390 -12.14 3.64 2.36
C GLN A 390 -11.63 3.10 3.69
N ASP A 391 -10.75 3.85 4.37
CA ASP A 391 -10.15 3.50 5.66
C ASP A 391 -11.00 3.91 6.88
N LEU A 392 -12.16 4.53 6.68
CA LEU A 392 -13.00 5.07 7.76
C LEU A 392 -14.30 4.27 7.89
N PHE A 393 -14.91 4.23 9.08
CA PHE A 393 -16.29 3.79 9.27
C PHE A 393 -17.09 4.76 10.14
#